data_AF-A0A946DBB5-F1
#
_entry.id   AF-A0A946DBB5-F1
#
_cell.length_a   1.000
_cell.length_b   1.000
_cell.length_c   1.000
_cell.angle_alpha   90.00
_cell.angle_beta   90.00
_cell.angle_gamma   90.00
#
_symmetry.space_group_name_H-M   'P 1'
#
loop_
_entity.id
_entity.type
_entity.pdbx_description
1 polymer ?
#
loop_
_entity_poly.entity_id
_entity_poly.type
_entity_poly.pdbx_seq_one_letter_code
_entity_poly.pdbx_strand_id
1 'polypeptide(L)'
;MVLDLRYNGGGRVSVAQNLASYMVPTTSSTDLFALLKQNDKHQDLNYSYYFKTMVNELDLDRVVVITSGSTASASEMVINGLKPFVDVKTVGNKTYGKPVGMNPVEFDDKVILPITFATYNQDGEGEYFNGIPYDCFVRDDLNSAFGDPEEGMLAEALVVSQNGLCSATKSAQKSNNERPVETSYSLQAIIGAQ
;
A
#
# COMPACT_ATOMS: atom_id res chain seq x y z
N MET A 1 -7.31 -14.03 -4.14
CA MET A 1 -5.96 -14.03 -3.53
C MET A 1 -6.02 -13.27 -2.20
N VAL A 2 -5.32 -13.75 -1.17
CA VAL A 2 -5.07 -13.00 0.07
C VAL A 2 -3.58 -12.67 0.15
N LEU A 3 -3.25 -11.39 0.29
CA LEU A 3 -1.89 -10.88 0.41
C LEU A 3 -1.70 -10.27 1.81
N ASP A 4 -0.89 -10.89 2.65
CA ASP A 4 -0.63 -10.39 4.00
C ASP A 4 0.56 -9.43 4.03
N LEU A 5 0.28 -8.14 4.26
CA LEU A 5 1.28 -7.07 4.39
C LEU A 5 1.30 -6.46 5.79
N ARG A 6 0.70 -7.12 6.80
CA ARG A 6 0.43 -6.50 8.11
C ARG A 6 1.67 -5.97 8.81
N TYR A 7 2.84 -6.58 8.58
CA TYR A 7 4.12 -6.13 9.16
C TYR A 7 5.15 -5.66 8.11
N ASN A 8 4.71 -5.36 6.89
CA ASN A 8 5.61 -4.95 5.82
C ASN A 8 5.69 -3.42 5.69
N GLY A 9 6.81 -2.84 6.15
CA GLY A 9 7.08 -1.41 6.09
C GLY A 9 7.49 -0.87 4.70
N GLY A 10 7.49 -1.72 3.66
CA GLY A 10 7.77 -1.34 2.28
C GLY A 10 9.02 -2.01 1.72
N GLY A 11 9.87 -1.24 1.03
CA GLY A 11 11.05 -1.76 0.36
C GLY A 11 11.25 -1.14 -1.02
N ARG A 12 11.66 -1.97 -1.99
CA ARG A 12 11.97 -1.51 -3.36
C ARG A 12 10.71 -1.36 -4.21
N VAL A 13 10.57 -0.20 -4.86
CA VAL A 13 9.50 0.07 -5.83
C VAL A 13 9.45 -0.97 -6.95
N SER A 14 10.60 -1.43 -7.44
CA SER A 14 10.68 -2.46 -8.48
C SER A 14 10.12 -3.82 -8.05
N VAL A 15 10.23 -4.17 -6.77
CA VAL A 15 9.66 -5.41 -6.22
C VAL A 15 8.15 -5.26 -6.07
N ALA A 16 7.67 -4.10 -5.60
CA ALA A 16 6.24 -3.77 -5.57
C ALA A 16 5.61 -3.83 -6.97
N GLN A 17 6.28 -3.26 -7.98
CA GLN A 17 5.85 -3.32 -9.38
C GLN A 17 5.73 -4.77 -9.86
N ASN A 18 6.76 -5.60 -9.63
CA ASN A 18 6.72 -7.00 -10.05
C ASN A 18 5.58 -7.76 -9.37
N LEU A 19 5.43 -7.59 -8.06
CA LEU A 19 4.36 -8.23 -7.28
C LEU A 19 2.98 -7.81 -7.80
N ALA A 20 2.76 -6.52 -8.03
CA ALA A 20 1.51 -6.00 -8.58
C ALA A 20 1.24 -6.53 -10.00
N SER A 21 2.29 -6.63 -10.84
CA SER A 21 2.19 -7.14 -12.21
C SER A 21 1.81 -8.62 -12.29
N TYR A 22 2.08 -9.42 -11.25
CA TYR A 22 1.58 -10.81 -11.20
C TYR A 22 0.10 -10.90 -10.84
N MET A 23 -0.48 -9.87 -10.21
CA MET A 23 -1.84 -9.91 -9.66
C MET A 23 -2.86 -9.22 -10.56
N VAL A 24 -2.46 -8.19 -11.30
CA VAL A 24 -3.36 -7.42 -12.15
C VAL A 24 -3.93 -8.27 -13.30
N PRO A 25 -5.18 -8.03 -13.74
CA PRO A 25 -5.72 -8.57 -14.98
C PRO A 25 -4.83 -8.25 -16.16
N THR A 26 -5.06 -8.88 -17.32
CA THR A 26 -4.31 -8.58 -18.55
C THR A 26 -4.24 -7.05 -18.80
N THR A 27 -3.09 -6.43 -18.49
CA THR A 27 -2.84 -5.00 -18.66
C THR A 27 -2.14 -4.68 -19.98
N SER A 28 -2.28 -3.45 -20.43
CA SER A 28 -1.48 -2.91 -21.51
C SER A 28 -0.09 -2.44 -21.00
N SER A 29 0.90 -2.40 -21.88
CA SER A 29 2.22 -1.81 -21.58
C SER A 29 2.18 -0.31 -21.24
N THR A 30 1.03 0.34 -21.42
CA THR A 30 0.82 1.76 -21.07
C THR A 30 0.10 1.95 -19.73
N ASP A 31 -0.31 0.88 -19.06
CA ASP A 31 -1.02 0.95 -17.78
C ASP A 31 -0.03 1.31 -16.68
N LEU A 32 -0.25 2.48 -16.06
CA LEU A 32 0.66 3.05 -15.08
C LEU A 32 0.43 2.42 -13.70
N PHE A 33 1.43 1.73 -13.17
CA PHE A 33 1.41 1.22 -11.79
C PHE A 33 1.70 2.35 -10.80
N ALA A 34 2.78 3.10 -11.01
CA ALA A 34 3.16 4.21 -10.14
C ALA A 34 3.99 5.27 -10.87
N LEU A 35 3.64 6.55 -10.69
CA LEU A 35 4.48 7.69 -11.00
C LEU A 35 5.27 8.10 -9.75
N LEU A 36 6.59 8.16 -9.87
CA LEU A 36 7.47 8.82 -8.92
C LEU A 36 7.60 10.28 -9.33
N LYS A 37 7.02 11.18 -8.54
CA LYS A 37 7.03 12.62 -8.78
C LYS A 37 8.00 13.30 -7.81
N GLN A 38 9.00 13.96 -8.36
CA GLN A 38 10.00 14.76 -7.66
C GLN A 38 9.49 16.20 -7.48
N ASN A 39 10.25 17.00 -6.74
CA ASN A 39 9.94 18.41 -6.55
C ASN A 39 10.15 19.24 -7.84
N ASP A 40 9.78 20.51 -7.78
CA ASP A 40 9.89 21.50 -8.86
C ASP A 40 11.32 21.68 -9.42
N LYS A 41 12.34 21.38 -8.63
CA LYS A 41 13.76 21.49 -9.02
C LYS A 41 14.33 20.24 -9.69
N HIS A 42 13.65 19.11 -9.59
CA HIS A 42 14.13 17.80 -10.04
C HIS A 42 13.09 17.05 -10.88
N GLN A 43 12.23 17.77 -11.59
CA GLN A 43 11.18 17.17 -12.44
C GLN A 43 11.76 16.27 -13.55
N ASP A 44 13.00 16.50 -13.96
CA ASP A 44 13.77 15.66 -14.87
C ASP A 44 14.02 14.24 -14.33
N LEU A 45 13.93 14.06 -13.02
CA LEU A 45 14.06 12.77 -12.33
C LEU A 45 12.72 12.09 -12.06
N ASN A 46 11.61 12.62 -12.57
CA ASN A 46 10.32 11.92 -12.54
C ASN A 46 10.43 10.59 -13.28
N TYR A 47 9.77 9.55 -12.75
CA TYR A 47 9.87 8.22 -13.34
C TYR A 47 8.55 7.46 -13.26
N SER A 48 8.12 6.89 -14.37
CA SER A 48 6.91 6.08 -14.48
C SER A 48 7.23 4.59 -14.44
N TYR A 49 6.67 3.90 -13.46
CA TYR A 49 6.62 2.44 -13.42
C TYR A 49 5.29 1.99 -14.05
N TYR A 50 5.37 1.41 -15.24
CA TYR A 50 4.23 0.74 -15.89
C TYR A 50 4.13 -0.72 -15.41
N PHE A 51 2.95 -1.33 -15.51
CA PHE A 51 2.85 -2.78 -15.30
C PHE A 51 3.73 -3.54 -16.29
N LYS A 52 4.30 -4.67 -15.83
CA LYS A 52 5.13 -5.54 -16.65
C LYS A 52 4.30 -6.70 -17.16
N THR A 53 4.59 -7.16 -18.36
CA THR A 53 4.14 -8.48 -18.81
C THR A 53 4.86 -9.55 -18.01
N MET A 54 4.11 -10.40 -17.32
CA MET A 54 4.66 -11.46 -16.49
C MET A 54 4.36 -12.83 -17.11
N VAL A 55 5.25 -13.79 -16.89
CA VAL A 55 4.95 -15.19 -17.20
C VAL A 55 4.13 -15.75 -16.04
N ASN A 56 2.94 -16.29 -16.32
CA ASN A 56 1.97 -16.80 -15.33
C ASN A 56 1.39 -15.71 -14.42
N GLU A 57 0.95 -14.59 -14.98
CA GLU A 57 0.05 -13.66 -14.28
C GLU A 57 -1.25 -14.35 -13.85
N LEU A 58 -1.80 -13.92 -12.72
CA LEU A 58 -2.93 -14.56 -12.05
C LEU A 58 -4.30 -14.07 -12.55
N ASP A 59 -4.33 -12.97 -13.31
CA ASP A 59 -5.53 -12.37 -13.90
C ASP A 59 -6.66 -12.19 -12.86
N LEU A 60 -6.36 -11.53 -11.74
CA LEU A 60 -7.28 -11.49 -10.59
C LEU A 60 -8.28 -10.33 -10.70
N ASP A 61 -9.57 -10.65 -10.60
CA ASP A 61 -10.62 -9.63 -10.42
C ASP A 61 -10.56 -8.94 -9.05
N ARG A 62 -10.03 -9.64 -8.03
CA ARG A 62 -9.95 -9.16 -6.63
C ARG A 62 -8.67 -9.59 -5.93
N VAL A 63 -8.11 -8.66 -5.16
CA VAL A 63 -7.03 -8.93 -4.19
C VAL A 63 -7.49 -8.46 -2.81
N VAL A 64 -7.46 -9.35 -1.83
CA VAL A 64 -7.68 -8.98 -0.42
C VAL A 64 -6.32 -8.79 0.24
N VAL A 65 -6.08 -7.61 0.80
CA VAL A 65 -4.81 -7.25 1.45
C VAL A 65 -5.04 -7.14 2.95
N ILE A 66 -4.28 -7.90 3.73
CA ILE A 66 -4.27 -7.74 5.19
C ILE A 66 -3.27 -6.63 5.54
N THR A 67 -3.74 -5.64 6.30
CA THR A 67 -2.99 -4.42 6.62
C THR A 67 -3.00 -4.09 8.11
N SER A 68 -1.96 -3.37 8.55
CA SER A 68 -1.92 -2.74 9.86
C SER A 68 -1.25 -1.36 9.77
N GLY A 69 -1.12 -0.66 10.90
CA GLY A 69 -0.37 0.59 10.97
C GLY A 69 1.14 0.44 10.67
N SER A 70 1.67 -0.78 10.55
CA SER A 70 3.03 -1.04 10.08
C SER A 70 3.14 -1.24 8.56
N THR A 71 2.02 -1.40 7.85
CA THR A 71 2.01 -1.48 6.39
C THR A 71 2.34 -0.12 5.80
N ALA A 72 3.47 0.01 5.10
CA ALA A 72 3.96 1.32 4.66
C ALA A 72 4.64 1.32 3.28
N SER A 73 4.76 2.50 2.67
CA SER A 73 5.62 2.79 1.52
C SER A 73 5.35 1.86 0.32
N ALA A 74 6.34 1.09 -0.15
CA ALA A 74 6.18 0.20 -1.29
C ALA A 74 5.01 -0.81 -1.12
N SER A 75 4.66 -1.19 0.11
CA SER A 75 3.48 -2.02 0.38
C SER A 75 2.17 -1.26 0.15
N GLU A 76 2.10 0.00 0.56
CA GLU A 76 0.95 0.88 0.25
C GLU A 76 0.87 1.18 -1.25
N MET A 77 2.00 1.25 -1.94
CA MET A 77 2.05 1.42 -3.39
C MET A 77 1.46 0.22 -4.14
N VAL A 78 1.64 -1.01 -3.65
CA VAL A 78 0.95 -2.19 -4.23
C VAL A 78 -0.56 -2.02 -4.12
N ILE A 79 -1.06 -1.64 -2.94
CA ILE A 79 -2.50 -1.42 -2.69
C ILE A 79 -3.01 -0.30 -3.62
N ASN A 80 -2.33 0.85 -3.64
CA ASN A 80 -2.77 2.03 -4.38
C ASN A 80 -2.66 1.88 -5.90
N GLY A 81 -1.59 1.23 -6.38
CA GLY A 81 -1.34 1.04 -7.82
C GLY A 81 -2.24 -0.01 -8.47
N LEU A 82 -2.75 -0.98 -7.70
CA LEU A 82 -3.70 -1.97 -8.20
C LEU A 82 -5.15 -1.46 -8.29
N LYS A 83 -5.54 -0.51 -7.42
CA LYS A 83 -6.92 -0.01 -7.31
C LYS A 83 -7.60 0.37 -8.63
N PRO A 84 -6.93 1.03 -9.61
CA PRO A 84 -7.59 1.39 -10.87
C PRO A 84 -7.96 0.19 -11.75
N PHE A 85 -7.40 -0.99 -11.45
CA PHE A 85 -7.44 -2.17 -12.33
C PHE A 85 -8.04 -3.41 -11.66
N VAL A 86 -8.07 -3.45 -10.32
CA VAL A 86 -8.48 -4.61 -9.52
C VAL A 86 -9.36 -4.16 -8.37
N ASP A 87 -10.37 -4.96 -7.99
CA ASP A 87 -11.10 -4.76 -6.73
C ASP A 87 -10.16 -5.10 -5.57
N VAL A 88 -9.49 -4.09 -5.03
CA VAL A 88 -8.60 -4.23 -3.87
C VAL A 88 -9.43 -4.05 -2.60
N LYS A 89 -9.46 -5.09 -1.74
CA LYS A 89 -10.08 -5.03 -0.41
C LYS A 89 -9.04 -5.00 0.69
N THR A 90 -9.22 -4.18 1.71
CA THR A 90 -8.31 -4.11 2.87
C THR A 90 -8.96 -4.64 4.14
N VAL A 91 -8.28 -5.56 4.82
CA VAL A 91 -8.73 -6.19 6.08
C VAL A 91 -7.71 -5.91 7.17
N GLY A 92 -8.18 -5.58 8.37
CA GLY A 92 -7.31 -5.32 9.52
C GLY A 92 -7.44 -3.88 10.00
N ASN A 93 -6.36 -3.10 9.91
CA ASN A 93 -6.35 -1.69 10.30
C ASN A 93 -5.79 -0.81 9.18
N LYS A 94 -5.94 0.51 9.30
CA LYS A 94 -5.43 1.47 8.32
C LYS A 94 -3.91 1.36 8.26
N THR A 95 -3.38 1.61 7.08
CA THR A 95 -1.93 1.60 6.83
C THR A 95 -1.24 2.82 7.45
N TYR A 96 0.09 2.89 7.34
CA TYR A 96 0.90 3.93 7.96
C TYR A 96 0.68 5.34 7.36
N GLY A 97 0.52 5.44 6.04
CA GLY A 97 0.37 6.70 5.32
C GLY A 97 1.67 7.29 4.78
N LYS A 98 2.50 6.51 4.09
CA LYS A 98 3.77 6.96 3.50
C LYS A 98 3.76 6.86 1.96
N PRO A 99 3.05 7.75 1.24
CA PRO A 99 3.06 7.84 -0.23
C PRO A 99 4.34 8.48 -0.79
N VAL A 100 5.48 8.22 -0.16
CA VAL A 100 6.78 8.81 -0.48
C VAL A 100 7.87 7.76 -0.40
N GLY A 101 8.96 8.00 -1.12
CA GLY A 101 10.13 7.12 -1.08
C GLY A 101 11.45 7.87 -1.07
N MET A 102 12.50 7.09 -0.89
CA MET A 102 13.85 7.56 -0.62
C MET A 102 14.82 6.97 -1.64
N ASN A 103 15.77 7.78 -2.09
CA ASN A 103 16.93 7.30 -2.84
C ASN A 103 18.18 7.44 -1.97
N PRO A 104 19.01 6.40 -1.84
CA PRO A 104 20.21 6.46 -1.01
C PRO A 104 21.23 7.44 -1.61
N VAL A 105 21.85 8.22 -0.72
CA VAL A 105 23.00 9.08 -1.02
C VAL A 105 24.14 8.65 -0.12
N GLU A 106 25.24 8.22 -0.72
CA GLU A 106 26.46 7.89 0.01
C GLU A 106 27.17 9.18 0.44
N PHE A 107 27.58 9.22 1.71
CA PHE A 107 28.31 10.33 2.30
C PHE A 107 29.38 9.79 3.25
N ASP A 108 30.63 9.78 2.80
CA ASP A 108 31.76 9.12 3.45
C ASP A 108 31.44 7.65 3.79
N ASP A 109 31.39 7.31 5.07
CA ASP A 109 31.09 5.98 5.63
C ASP A 109 29.61 5.78 5.96
N LYS A 110 28.73 6.69 5.51
CA LYS A 110 27.29 6.70 5.83
C LYS A 110 26.45 6.67 4.57
N VAL A 111 25.21 6.20 4.73
CA VAL A 111 24.16 6.32 3.72
C VAL A 111 23.04 7.17 4.31
N ILE A 112 22.68 8.23 3.58
CA ILE A 112 21.54 9.08 3.89
C ILE A 112 20.39 8.65 2.99
N LEU A 113 19.19 8.51 3.55
CA LEU A 113 17.97 8.17 2.81
C LEU A 113 17.01 9.37 2.85
N PRO A 114 17.27 10.45 2.08
CA PRO A 114 16.34 11.56 1.98
C PRO A 114 15.05 11.11 1.28
N ILE A 115 13.92 11.72 1.66
CA ILE A 115 12.70 11.62 0.86
C ILE A 115 12.94 12.41 -0.42
N THR A 116 12.80 11.74 -1.56
CA THR A 116 13.08 12.35 -2.87
C THR A 116 11.86 12.41 -3.75
N PHE A 117 10.88 11.53 -3.58
CA PHE A 117 9.70 11.51 -4.46
C PHE A 117 8.42 11.20 -3.70
N ALA A 118 7.32 11.75 -4.21
CA ALA A 118 5.95 11.32 -3.94
C ALA A 118 5.50 10.27 -4.97
N THR A 119 4.48 9.50 -4.64
CA THR A 119 4.03 8.36 -5.45
C THR A 119 2.55 8.49 -5.79
N TYR A 120 2.21 8.38 -7.08
CA TYR A 120 0.82 8.49 -7.57
C TYR A 120 0.46 7.28 -8.44
N ASN A 121 -0.77 6.77 -8.36
CA ASN A 121 -1.27 5.73 -9.28
C ASN A 121 -1.75 6.33 -10.62
N GLN A 122 -2.31 5.51 -11.51
CA GLN A 122 -2.84 5.94 -12.81
C GLN A 122 -3.90 7.04 -12.71
N ASP A 123 -4.71 7.02 -11.66
CA ASP A 123 -5.78 8.00 -11.45
C ASP A 123 -5.27 9.29 -10.77
N GLY A 124 -3.96 9.39 -10.54
CA GLY A 124 -3.35 10.53 -9.88
C GLY A 124 -3.54 10.52 -8.35
N GLU A 125 -3.92 9.38 -7.76
CA GLU A 125 -4.08 9.26 -6.30
C GLU A 125 -2.74 8.97 -5.62
N GLY A 126 -2.39 9.79 -4.63
CA GLY A 126 -1.16 9.66 -3.84
C GLY A 126 -1.20 10.36 -2.49
N GLU A 127 -2.33 10.94 -2.09
CA GLU A 127 -2.42 11.81 -0.90
C GLU A 127 -2.87 11.06 0.37
N TYR A 128 -2.58 9.76 0.47
CA TYR A 128 -2.98 8.91 1.60
C TYR A 128 -2.09 9.06 2.85
N PHE A 129 -1.65 10.28 3.18
CA PHE A 129 -0.77 10.57 4.34
C PHE A 129 -1.36 10.21 5.71
N ASN A 130 -2.67 9.99 5.79
CA ASN A 130 -3.35 9.54 7.01
C ASN A 130 -3.51 8.00 7.08
N GLY A 131 -2.91 7.28 6.12
CA GLY A 131 -3.07 5.85 5.89
C GLY A 131 -4.20 5.55 4.90
N ILE A 132 -3.97 4.57 4.02
CA ILE A 132 -5.02 3.89 3.27
C ILE A 132 -5.99 3.23 4.26
N PRO A 133 -7.31 3.50 4.18
CA PRO A 133 -8.30 2.95 5.11
C PRO A 133 -8.48 1.43 4.92
N TYR A 134 -9.03 0.79 5.95
CA TYR A 134 -9.54 -0.58 5.88
C TYR A 134 -10.98 -0.59 5.32
N ASP A 135 -11.34 -1.65 4.62
CA ASP A 135 -12.76 -1.98 4.35
C ASP A 135 -13.37 -2.73 5.53
N CYS A 136 -12.66 -3.74 6.05
CA CYS A 136 -13.09 -4.56 7.18
C CYS A 136 -12.13 -4.44 8.35
N PHE A 137 -12.58 -3.82 9.45
CA PHE A 137 -11.76 -3.70 10.64
C PHE A 137 -11.61 -5.04 11.36
N VAL A 138 -10.37 -5.45 11.62
CA VAL A 138 -10.06 -6.57 12.49
C VAL A 138 -8.81 -6.23 13.30
N ARG A 139 -8.85 -6.47 14.61
CA ARG A 139 -7.68 -6.32 15.47
C ARG A 139 -6.73 -7.49 15.27
N ASP A 140 -5.43 -7.19 15.23
CA ASP A 140 -4.38 -8.20 15.08
C ASP A 140 -4.36 -9.16 16.28
N ASP A 141 -4.17 -10.44 15.99
CA ASP A 141 -3.99 -11.50 16.97
C ASP A 141 -2.56 -12.05 16.89
N LEU A 142 -1.79 -11.82 17.96
CA LEU A 142 -0.40 -12.24 18.06
C LEU A 142 -0.24 -13.67 18.60
N ASN A 143 -1.34 -14.32 18.99
CA ASN A 143 -1.30 -15.66 19.59
C ASN A 143 -1.55 -16.77 18.57
N SER A 144 -2.11 -16.45 17.41
CA SER A 144 -2.34 -17.38 16.31
C SER A 144 -1.20 -17.33 15.30
N ALA A 145 -0.90 -18.48 14.68
CA ALA A 145 0.14 -18.56 13.67
C ALA A 145 -0.32 -17.95 12.34
N PHE A 146 0.62 -17.43 11.55
CA PHE A 146 0.32 -17.06 10.16
C PHE A 146 -0.20 -18.28 9.38
N GLY A 147 -1.26 -18.06 8.60
CA GLY A 147 -1.88 -19.11 7.79
C GLY A 147 -2.92 -19.95 8.54
N ASP A 148 -3.11 -19.74 9.84
CA ASP A 148 -4.23 -20.34 10.57
C ASP A 148 -5.55 -19.74 10.06
N PRO A 149 -6.45 -20.53 9.44
CA PRO A 149 -7.70 -20.02 8.89
C PRO A 149 -8.65 -19.45 9.96
N GLU A 150 -8.42 -19.75 11.24
CA GLU A 150 -9.19 -19.19 12.36
C GLU A 150 -8.55 -17.92 12.95
N GLU A 151 -7.33 -17.53 12.50
CA GLU A 151 -6.71 -16.25 12.87
C GLU A 151 -7.59 -15.09 12.39
N GLY A 152 -7.82 -14.10 13.25
CA GLY A 152 -8.87 -13.10 13.04
C GLY A 152 -8.82 -12.36 11.70
N MET A 153 -7.66 -11.85 11.30
CA MET A 153 -7.52 -11.10 10.04
C MET A 153 -7.58 -12.02 8.82
N LEU A 154 -6.94 -13.19 8.87
CA LEU A 154 -6.98 -14.16 7.77
C LEU A 154 -8.39 -14.74 7.58
N ALA A 155 -9.07 -15.12 8.66
CA ALA A 155 -10.45 -15.62 8.62
C ALA A 155 -11.38 -14.61 7.91
N GLU A 156 -11.28 -13.33 8.29
CA GLU A 156 -12.07 -12.27 7.65
C GLU A 156 -11.65 -12.06 6.19
N ALA A 157 -10.36 -12.07 5.88
CA ALA A 157 -9.87 -11.96 4.51
C ALA A 157 -10.35 -13.11 3.61
N LEU A 158 -10.45 -14.32 4.15
CA LEU A 158 -11.01 -15.48 3.46
C LEU A 158 -12.50 -15.27 3.16
N VAL A 159 -13.29 -14.75 4.11
CA VAL A 159 -14.71 -14.39 3.87
C VAL A 159 -14.83 -13.35 2.75
N VAL A 160 -14.09 -12.24 2.87
CA VAL A 160 -14.11 -11.14 1.89
C VAL A 160 -13.65 -11.64 0.51
N SER A 161 -12.71 -12.57 0.45
CA SER A 161 -12.25 -13.13 -0.82
C SER A 161 -13.36 -13.85 -1.60
N GLN A 162 -14.30 -14.48 -0.90
CA GLN A 162 -15.37 -15.28 -1.50
C GLN A 162 -16.56 -14.43 -1.96
N ASN A 163 -16.96 -13.42 -1.19
CA ASN A 163 -18.20 -12.68 -1.45
C ASN A 163 -18.00 -11.15 -1.60
N GLY A 164 -16.82 -10.63 -1.31
CA GLY A 164 -16.47 -9.21 -1.42
C GLY A 164 -16.99 -8.33 -0.27
N LEU A 165 -17.54 -8.91 0.78
CA LEU A 165 -18.21 -8.21 1.88
C LEU A 165 -17.61 -8.61 3.23
N CYS A 166 -17.56 -7.66 4.16
CA CYS A 166 -17.17 -7.94 5.54
C CYS A 166 -18.22 -8.81 6.24
N SER A 167 -17.77 -9.64 7.18
CA SER A 167 -18.65 -10.42 8.05
C SER A 167 -19.52 -9.47 8.90
N ALA A 168 -20.80 -9.82 9.06
CA ALA A 168 -21.77 -9.02 9.80
C ALA A 168 -21.45 -8.81 11.30
N THR A 169 -20.44 -9.49 11.85
CA THR A 169 -20.26 -9.65 13.31
C THR A 169 -19.00 -8.97 13.89
N LYS A 170 -18.24 -8.15 13.14
CA LYS A 170 -17.02 -7.49 13.69
C LYS A 170 -16.88 -5.99 13.37
N SER A 171 -17.92 -5.33 12.87
CA SER A 171 -17.87 -3.91 12.46
C SER A 171 -18.13 -2.89 13.58
N ALA A 172 -18.05 -3.28 14.85
CA ALA A 172 -18.30 -2.38 15.98
C ALA A 172 -17.07 -2.23 16.89
N GLN A 173 -16.13 -1.37 16.49
CA GLN A 173 -15.46 -0.43 17.40
C GLN A 173 -14.67 0.62 16.58
N LYS A 174 -15.33 1.72 16.22
CA LYS A 174 -14.60 2.97 15.91
C LYS A 174 -13.89 3.41 17.19
N SER A 175 -12.59 3.13 17.28
CA SER A 175 -11.72 3.77 18.27
C SER A 175 -11.57 5.25 17.90
N ASN A 176 -12.46 6.09 18.44
CA ASN A 176 -12.39 7.57 18.33
C ASN A 176 -11.29 8.16 19.24
N ASN A 177 -10.12 7.52 19.37
CA ASN A 177 -9.09 8.00 20.29
C ASN A 177 -7.68 8.02 19.67
N GLU A 178 -7.59 8.42 18.41
CA GLU A 178 -6.34 8.95 17.90
C GLU A 178 -6.28 10.43 18.28
N ARG A 179 -5.40 10.77 19.24
CA ARG A 179 -5.03 12.16 19.44
C ARG A 179 -4.38 12.64 18.14
N PRO A 180 -4.77 13.81 17.59
CA PRO A 180 -4.04 14.37 16.48
C PRO A 180 -2.59 14.54 16.93
N VAL A 181 -1.67 13.85 16.26
CA VAL A 181 -0.25 14.17 16.42
C VAL A 181 -0.06 15.46 15.64
N GLU A 182 -0.07 16.61 16.33
CA GLU A 182 0.42 17.87 15.78
C GLU A 182 1.93 17.73 15.57
N THR A 183 2.33 17.09 14.47
CA THR A 183 3.70 17.20 13.99
C THR A 183 3.82 18.56 13.30
N SER A 184 4.73 19.39 13.79
CA SER A 184 5.09 20.68 13.19
C SER A 184 5.54 20.58 11.73
N TYR A 185 5.81 19.36 11.22
CA TYR A 185 6.07 19.05 9.81
C TYR A 185 5.53 17.65 9.47
N SER A 186 4.31 17.55 8.92
CA SER A 186 3.82 16.30 8.34
C SER A 186 4.66 15.92 7.11
N LEU A 187 4.68 14.64 6.72
CA LEU A 187 5.33 14.21 5.47
C LEU A 187 4.82 15.02 4.26
N GLN A 188 3.52 15.31 4.26
CA GLN A 188 2.86 16.17 3.26
C GLN A 188 3.46 17.58 3.23
N ALA A 189 3.69 18.19 4.41
CA ALA A 189 4.31 19.51 4.53
C ALA A 189 5.79 19.51 4.12
N ILE A 190 6.54 18.43 4.40
CA ILE A 190 7.97 18.32 4.06
C ILE A 190 8.19 18.29 2.54
N ILE A 191 7.28 17.66 1.80
CA ILE A 191 7.43 17.50 0.35
C ILE A 191 6.69 18.54 -0.48
N GLY A 192 5.90 19.42 0.17
CA GLY A 192 5.10 20.44 -0.53
C GLY A 192 3.96 19.86 -1.36
N ALA A 193 3.42 18.70 -0.99
CA ALA A 193 2.21 18.16 -1.60
C ALA A 193 1.01 19.06 -1.22
N GLN A 194 0.22 19.45 -2.21
CA GLN A 194 -0.99 20.28 -2.08
C GLN A 194 -2.24 19.43 -2.33
#